data_AF-A0A7S2B3Y1-F1
#
_entry.id   AF-A0A7S2B3Y1-F1
#
_cell.length_a   1.000
_cell.length_b   1.000
_cell.length_c   1.000
_cell.angle_alpha   90.00
_cell.angle_beta   90.00
_cell.angle_gamma   90.00
#
_symmetry.space_group_name_H-M   'P 1'
#
loop_
_entity.id
_entity.type
_entity.pdbx_description
1 polymer ?
#
loop_
_entity_poly.entity_id
_entity_poly.type
_entity_poly.pdbx_seq_one_letter_code
_entity_poly.pdbx_strand_id
1 'polypeptide(L)'
;INPGAASSTPRHLVCGADGVLYFGADDGARGQELWRSDGTTGGTQLVKDISPGSDASTPSYLVAFGSKVYFSADDGTHGHELWVTDGTAANTRLLLDIRKGYPSSFPSFITKFTPRALASSTALFFAANDGELGAHTGASQGRGGAGGMQMWTTDGTKAGTTRAFDQTHNDLDLDLDALDADWP
;
A
#
# COMPACT_ATOMS: atom_id res chain seq x y z
N ILE A 1 -12.22 -0.61 17.04
CA ILE A 1 -12.85 -1.28 18.20
C ILE A 1 -12.97 -0.22 19.26
N ASN A 2 -14.11 0.44 19.36
CA ASN A 2 -14.38 1.43 20.38
C ASN A 2 -15.23 0.73 21.45
N PRO A 3 -14.77 0.62 22.71
CA PRO A 3 -15.52 -0.07 23.76
C PRO A 3 -16.71 0.76 24.26
N GLY A 4 -16.77 2.06 23.90
CA GLY A 4 -17.84 2.98 24.27
C GLY A 4 -18.95 3.12 23.23
N ALA A 5 -19.75 4.18 23.35
CA ALA A 5 -20.91 4.44 22.48
C ALA A 5 -20.55 5.00 21.09
N ALA A 6 -19.28 5.35 20.85
CA ALA A 6 -18.82 5.87 19.57
C ALA A 6 -18.58 4.73 18.56
N SER A 7 -18.78 5.02 17.27
CA SER A 7 -18.59 4.03 16.21
C SER A 7 -17.11 3.71 16.01
N SER A 8 -16.79 2.44 15.76
CA SER A 8 -15.43 2.00 15.41
C SER A 8 -15.05 2.20 13.94
N THR A 9 -16.04 2.48 13.09
CA THR A 9 -15.92 2.64 11.61
C THR A 9 -14.98 1.65 10.90
N PRO A 10 -15.10 0.32 11.13
CA PRO A 10 -14.26 -0.67 10.46
C PRO A 10 -14.41 -0.56 8.94
N ARG A 11 -13.29 -0.49 8.21
CA ARG A 11 -13.28 -0.32 6.75
C ARG A 11 -12.02 -0.93 6.13
N HIS A 12 -12.02 -1.03 4.80
CA HIS A 12 -10.91 -1.56 4.00
C HIS A 12 -10.43 -2.92 4.51
N LEU A 13 -11.32 -3.91 4.54
CA LEU A 13 -11.04 -5.22 5.11
C LEU A 13 -10.30 -6.12 4.12
N VAL A 14 -9.36 -6.91 4.62
CA VAL A 14 -8.72 -7.99 3.85
C VAL A 14 -8.43 -9.19 4.75
N CYS A 15 -8.60 -10.40 4.23
CA CYS A 15 -8.10 -11.60 4.90
C CYS A 15 -6.66 -11.85 4.46
N GLY A 16 -5.74 -11.94 5.42
CA GLY A 16 -4.37 -12.38 5.17
C GLY A 16 -4.31 -13.87 4.82
N ALA A 17 -3.17 -14.30 4.26
CA ALA A 17 -2.92 -15.71 3.94
C ALA A 17 -2.81 -16.60 5.20
N ASP A 18 -2.59 -15.98 6.35
CA ASP A 18 -2.58 -16.57 7.70
C ASP A 18 -4.00 -16.82 8.25
N GLY A 19 -5.05 -16.41 7.55
CA GLY A 19 -6.44 -16.51 8.01
C GLY A 19 -6.84 -15.40 8.99
N VAL A 20 -6.02 -14.37 9.16
CA VAL A 20 -6.31 -13.22 10.02
C VAL A 20 -6.99 -12.12 9.21
N LEU A 21 -8.03 -11.51 9.77
CA LEU A 21 -8.71 -10.36 9.19
C LEU A 21 -7.99 -9.08 9.57
N TYR A 22 -7.61 -8.27 8.58
CA TYR A 22 -7.00 -6.95 8.76
C TYR A 22 -7.96 -5.86 8.30
N PHE A 23 -8.03 -4.75 9.04
CA PHE A 23 -8.97 -3.67 8.76
C PHE A 23 -8.56 -2.37 9.47
N GLY A 24 -8.97 -1.23 8.92
CA GLY A 24 -8.83 0.07 9.61
C GLY A 24 -9.94 0.25 10.64
N ALA A 25 -9.64 0.64 11.87
CA ALA A 25 -10.65 0.92 12.90
C ALA A 25 -10.19 1.94 13.95
N ASP A 26 -11.17 2.56 14.60
CA ASP A 26 -10.96 3.53 15.67
C ASP A 26 -11.35 2.92 17.03
N ASP A 27 -10.54 3.20 18.07
CA ASP A 27 -10.78 2.82 19.46
C ASP A 27 -11.20 3.95 20.40
N GLY A 28 -11.31 5.17 19.87
CA GLY A 28 -11.65 6.37 20.59
C GLY A 28 -10.46 7.04 21.29
N ALA A 29 -9.27 6.45 21.23
CA ALA A 29 -8.05 6.99 21.82
C ALA A 29 -6.96 7.28 20.79
N ARG A 30 -6.87 6.45 19.73
CA ARG A 30 -5.76 6.44 18.75
C ARG A 30 -6.16 6.84 17.34
N GLY A 31 -7.33 7.45 17.17
CA GLY A 31 -7.89 7.64 15.85
C GLY A 31 -8.04 6.32 15.09
N GLN A 32 -8.16 6.41 13.76
CA GLN A 32 -8.26 5.23 12.91
C GLN A 32 -6.90 4.65 12.58
N GLU A 33 -6.65 3.42 13.06
CA GLU A 33 -5.39 2.69 12.89
C GLU A 33 -5.60 1.30 12.28
N LEU A 34 -4.52 0.57 12.03
CA LEU A 34 -4.59 -0.81 11.51
C LEU A 34 -4.84 -1.82 12.65
N TRP A 35 -5.90 -2.61 12.51
CA TRP A 35 -6.29 -3.68 13.42
C TRP A 35 -6.26 -5.03 12.73
N ARG A 36 -6.10 -6.08 13.54
CA ARG A 36 -6.20 -7.48 13.12
C ARG A 36 -7.19 -8.25 14.00
N SER A 37 -7.75 -9.34 13.50
CA SER A 37 -8.62 -10.26 14.25
C SER A 37 -8.51 -11.68 13.74
N ASP A 38 -8.45 -12.65 14.65
CA ASP A 38 -8.58 -14.09 14.37
C ASP A 38 -10.05 -14.58 14.47
N GLY A 39 -11.00 -13.65 14.58
CA GLY A 39 -12.41 -13.95 14.80
C GLY A 39 -12.82 -14.05 16.27
N THR A 40 -11.88 -13.91 17.21
CA THR A 40 -12.16 -13.89 18.65
C THR A 40 -12.00 -12.49 19.23
N THR A 41 -12.65 -12.24 20.38
CA THR A 41 -12.46 -10.98 21.11
C THR A 41 -11.01 -10.80 21.56
N GLY A 42 -10.35 -11.88 22.02
CA GLY A 42 -8.96 -11.82 22.51
C GLY A 42 -7.93 -11.63 21.41
N GLY A 43 -8.18 -12.16 20.22
CA GLY A 43 -7.32 -12.00 19.05
C GLY A 43 -7.60 -10.74 18.22
N THR A 44 -8.61 -9.94 18.59
CA THR A 44 -8.86 -8.64 17.96
C THR A 44 -8.00 -7.56 18.60
N GLN A 45 -6.97 -7.12 17.89
CA GLN A 45 -5.88 -6.31 18.46
C GLN A 45 -5.40 -5.24 17.49
N LEU A 46 -4.94 -4.13 18.03
CA LEU A 46 -4.20 -3.11 17.28
C LEU A 46 -2.92 -3.74 16.74
N VAL A 47 -2.65 -3.59 15.44
CA VAL A 47 -1.39 -4.04 14.84
C VAL A 47 -0.26 -3.10 15.24
N LYS A 48 -0.47 -1.80 15.05
CA LYS A 48 0.44 -0.72 15.42
C LYS A 48 -0.33 0.59 15.48
N ASP A 49 0.05 1.45 16.41
CA ASP A 49 -0.29 2.88 16.42
C ASP A 49 0.66 3.58 15.44
N ILE A 50 0.25 3.71 14.18
CA ILE A 50 1.10 4.19 13.08
C ILE A 50 1.24 5.72 13.16
N SER A 51 0.14 6.42 13.44
CA SER A 51 0.13 7.87 13.70
C SER A 51 -0.04 8.10 15.21
N PRO A 52 1.05 8.30 15.98
CA PRO A 52 0.96 8.25 17.44
C PRO A 52 0.09 9.35 18.02
N GLY A 53 -0.71 9.00 19.03
CA GLY A 53 -1.55 9.97 19.74
C GLY A 53 -3.01 9.80 19.35
N SER A 54 -3.75 10.90 19.21
CA SER A 54 -5.17 10.88 18.82
C SER A 54 -5.41 11.07 17.32
N ASP A 55 -4.33 11.24 16.56
CA ASP A 55 -4.39 11.38 15.11
C ASP A 55 -4.67 10.01 14.47
N ALA A 56 -5.04 9.99 13.19
CA ALA A 56 -5.40 8.78 12.49
C ALA A 56 -4.43 8.51 11.34
N SER A 57 -3.92 7.29 11.23
CA SER A 57 -3.14 6.86 10.06
C SER A 57 -3.97 6.50 8.84
N THR A 58 -5.30 6.38 9.02
CA THR A 58 -6.30 6.18 7.96
C THR A 58 -5.91 5.09 6.95
N PRO A 59 -5.60 3.85 7.42
CA PRO A 59 -5.16 2.76 6.56
C PRO A 59 -6.23 2.42 5.52
N SER A 60 -5.80 2.35 4.26
CA SER A 60 -6.68 2.16 3.09
C SER A 60 -6.04 1.28 2.02
N TYR A 61 -6.86 0.80 1.08
CA TYR A 61 -6.42 -0.08 -0.02
C TYR A 61 -5.65 -1.33 0.44
N LEU A 62 -6.09 -1.96 1.54
CA LEU A 62 -5.43 -3.15 2.09
C LEU A 62 -5.47 -4.31 1.07
N VAL A 63 -4.31 -4.93 0.83
CA VAL A 63 -4.17 -6.13 0.00
C VAL A 63 -3.24 -7.13 0.66
N ALA A 64 -3.67 -8.39 0.71
CA ALA A 64 -2.82 -9.50 1.11
C ALA A 64 -1.96 -9.97 -0.09
N PHE A 65 -0.66 -10.08 0.13
CA PHE A 65 0.30 -10.57 -0.87
C PHE A 65 1.44 -11.34 -0.17
N GLY A 66 1.58 -12.62 -0.50
CA GLY A 66 2.42 -13.54 0.26
C GLY A 66 1.94 -13.67 1.70
N SER A 67 2.87 -13.61 2.66
CA SER A 67 2.58 -13.63 4.11
C SER A 67 2.40 -12.23 4.72
N LYS A 68 2.14 -11.21 3.88
CA LYS A 68 2.10 -9.80 4.30
C LYS A 68 0.84 -9.11 3.81
N VAL A 69 0.52 -8.00 4.46
CA VAL A 69 -0.51 -7.05 4.04
C VAL A 69 0.15 -5.73 3.68
N TYR A 70 -0.24 -5.18 2.54
CA TYR A 70 0.22 -3.90 2.00
C TYR A 70 -0.96 -2.93 1.96
N PHE A 71 -0.68 -1.67 2.27
CA PHE A 71 -1.73 -0.66 2.45
C PHE A 71 -1.15 0.75 2.34
N SER A 72 -2.03 1.72 2.13
CA SER A 72 -1.69 3.14 2.22
C SER A 72 -2.01 3.66 3.63
N ALA A 73 -1.09 4.39 4.26
CA ALA A 73 -1.28 4.98 5.59
C ALA A 73 -0.36 6.19 5.82
N ASP A 74 -0.73 7.04 6.77
CA ASP A 74 -0.02 8.24 7.19
C ASP A 74 0.53 8.10 8.62
N ASP A 75 1.82 8.39 8.83
CA ASP A 75 2.43 8.41 10.17
C ASP A 75 2.55 9.82 10.78
N GLY A 76 1.90 10.80 10.16
CA GLY A 76 1.97 12.22 10.52
C GLY A 76 3.27 12.91 10.10
N THR A 77 4.22 12.19 9.49
CA THR A 77 5.52 12.72 9.05
C THR A 77 5.68 12.65 7.54
N HIS A 78 5.32 11.52 6.92
CA HIS A 78 5.53 11.26 5.49
C HIS A 78 4.25 11.41 4.66
N GLY A 79 3.09 11.54 5.31
CA GLY A 79 1.82 11.46 4.60
C GLY A 79 1.41 10.04 4.25
N HIS A 80 0.39 9.95 3.42
CA HIS A 80 -0.04 8.69 2.83
C HIS A 80 1.02 8.12 1.88
N GLU A 81 1.67 7.06 2.35
CA GLU A 81 2.71 6.33 1.63
C GLU A 81 2.42 4.82 1.65
N LEU A 82 3.27 4.01 1.00
CA LEU A 82 3.07 2.56 0.94
C LEU A 82 3.64 1.90 2.19
N TRP A 83 2.80 1.18 2.93
CA TRP A 83 3.14 0.45 4.15
C TRP A 83 3.01 -1.05 3.97
N VAL A 84 3.71 -1.78 4.83
CA VAL A 84 3.68 -3.24 4.89
C VAL A 84 3.63 -3.73 6.34
N THR A 85 2.92 -4.83 6.57
CA THR A 85 2.90 -5.56 7.84
C THR A 85 2.89 -7.08 7.63
N ASP A 86 3.40 -7.83 8.59
CA ASP A 86 3.14 -9.28 8.76
C ASP A 86 2.11 -9.54 9.88
N GLY A 87 1.42 -8.49 10.30
CA GLY A 87 0.50 -8.46 11.42
C GLY A 87 1.14 -8.04 12.74
N THR A 88 2.47 -8.00 12.89
CA THR A 88 3.13 -7.59 14.13
C THR A 88 3.53 -6.11 14.13
N ALA A 89 3.51 -5.46 15.30
CA ALA A 89 3.94 -4.06 15.44
C ALA A 89 5.40 -3.86 14.97
N ALA A 90 6.29 -4.81 15.27
CA ALA A 90 7.71 -4.75 14.94
C ALA A 90 7.97 -4.74 13.42
N ASN A 91 7.16 -5.47 12.66
CA ASN A 91 7.28 -5.56 11.19
C ASN A 91 6.22 -4.74 10.45
N THR A 92 5.54 -3.83 11.15
CA THR A 92 4.66 -2.82 10.53
C THR A 92 5.44 -1.54 10.30
N ARG A 93 5.72 -1.23 9.02
CA ARG A 93 6.63 -0.16 8.63
C ARG A 93 6.27 0.45 7.28
N LEU A 94 6.67 1.70 7.10
CA LEU A 94 6.78 2.35 5.80
C LEU A 94 7.64 1.48 4.88
N LEU A 95 7.07 1.05 3.76
CA LEU A 95 7.80 0.33 2.75
C LEU A 95 8.66 1.30 1.97
N LEU A 96 8.07 2.36 1.40
CA LEU A 96 8.77 3.38 0.63
C LEU A 96 8.07 4.73 0.78
N ASP A 97 8.85 5.77 1.07
CA ASP A 97 8.48 7.18 0.84
C ASP A 97 8.75 7.47 -0.64
N ILE A 98 7.70 7.44 -1.44
CA ILE A 98 7.78 7.56 -2.90
C ILE A 98 8.02 9.02 -3.28
N ARG A 99 7.42 9.97 -2.55
CA ARG A 99 7.48 11.40 -2.86
C ARG A 99 8.17 12.19 -1.76
N LYS A 100 9.48 11.99 -1.66
CA LYS A 100 10.33 12.61 -0.64
C LYS A 100 10.19 14.12 -0.58
N GLY A 101 10.04 14.64 0.64
CA GLY A 101 9.95 16.08 0.90
C GLY A 101 8.60 16.71 0.56
N TYR A 102 7.61 15.90 0.15
CA TYR A 102 6.23 16.32 0.01
C TYR A 102 5.33 15.52 0.94
N PRO A 103 4.11 16.01 1.25
CA PRO A 103 3.30 15.43 2.31
C PRO A 103 2.54 14.15 1.96
N SER A 104 2.74 13.52 0.79
CA SER A 104 2.05 12.27 0.36
C SER A 104 2.29 11.95 -1.12
N SER A 105 2.47 10.65 -1.43
CA SER A 105 2.42 10.08 -2.78
C SER A 105 1.04 9.47 -3.15
N PHE A 106 0.09 9.44 -2.21
CA PHE A 106 -1.26 8.90 -2.36
C PHE A 106 -1.34 7.48 -2.98
N PRO A 107 -0.64 6.46 -2.44
CA PRO A 107 -0.78 5.10 -2.94
C PRO A 107 -2.25 4.66 -2.90
N SER A 108 -2.75 4.23 -4.04
CA SER A 108 -4.15 3.89 -4.25
C SER A 108 -4.29 2.74 -5.24
N PHE A 109 -5.46 2.10 -5.22
CA PHE A 109 -5.77 0.96 -6.10
C PHE A 109 -4.71 -0.16 -6.04
N ILE A 110 -4.15 -0.38 -4.83
CA ILE A 110 -3.23 -1.49 -4.58
C ILE A 110 -3.95 -2.77 -4.95
N THR A 111 -3.32 -3.59 -5.79
CA THR A 111 -3.91 -4.83 -6.28
C THR A 111 -2.85 -5.87 -6.58
N LYS A 112 -3.20 -7.14 -6.35
CA LYS A 112 -2.38 -8.28 -6.75
C LYS A 112 -2.66 -8.59 -8.21
N PHE A 113 -1.60 -8.70 -9.01
CA PHE A 113 -1.66 -9.16 -10.38
C PHE A 113 -0.88 -10.46 -10.54
N THR A 114 -1.58 -11.50 -10.99
CA THR A 114 -0.98 -12.76 -11.43
C THR A 114 -1.22 -12.87 -12.93
N PRO A 115 -0.18 -12.72 -13.78
CA PRO A 115 -0.31 -12.89 -15.21
C PRO A 115 -0.81 -14.30 -15.53
N ARG A 116 -1.71 -14.42 -16.51
CA ARG A 116 -2.30 -15.72 -16.90
C ARG A 116 -1.24 -16.73 -17.34
N ALA A 117 -0.20 -16.26 -18.02
CA ALA A 117 0.80 -17.11 -18.63
C ALA A 117 2.08 -17.27 -17.78
N LEU A 118 2.24 -16.47 -16.72
CA LEU A 118 3.33 -16.55 -15.73
C LEU A 118 2.74 -16.63 -14.32
N ALA A 119 1.99 -17.70 -14.03
CA ALA A 119 1.25 -17.80 -12.76
C ALA A 119 2.15 -17.76 -11.50
N SER A 120 3.44 -18.10 -11.64
CA SER A 120 4.45 -17.97 -10.59
C SER A 120 4.96 -16.53 -10.38
N SER A 121 4.78 -15.66 -11.37
CA SER A 121 5.26 -14.27 -11.36
C SER A 121 4.14 -13.33 -10.91
N THR A 122 3.76 -13.41 -9.63
CA THR A 122 2.80 -12.46 -9.07
C THR A 122 3.51 -11.22 -8.55
N ALA A 123 2.98 -10.04 -8.88
CA ALA A 123 3.42 -8.76 -8.34
C ALA A 123 2.24 -7.98 -7.74
N LEU A 124 2.55 -6.98 -6.93
CA LEU A 124 1.60 -5.94 -6.55
C LEU A 124 1.74 -4.74 -7.47
N PHE A 125 0.62 -4.23 -7.97
CA PHE A 125 0.54 -2.95 -8.67
C PHE A 125 -0.25 -1.95 -7.86
N PHE A 126 0.08 -0.67 -7.99
CA PHE A 126 -0.65 0.42 -7.36
C PHE A 126 -0.41 1.72 -8.13
N ALA A 127 -1.26 2.71 -7.89
CA ALA A 127 -1.07 4.07 -8.39
C ALA A 127 -0.48 4.95 -7.29
N ALA A 128 0.58 5.70 -7.60
CA ALA A 128 1.15 6.70 -6.70
C ALA A 128 1.74 7.86 -7.51
N ASN A 129 1.99 8.99 -6.85
CA ASN A 129 2.53 10.21 -7.43
C ASN A 129 3.91 10.48 -6.82
N ASP A 130 4.95 10.41 -7.63
CA ASP A 130 6.32 10.74 -7.22
C ASP A 130 6.71 12.21 -7.44
N GLY A 131 5.78 13.04 -7.88
CA GLY A 131 5.99 14.47 -8.09
C GLY A 131 6.73 14.82 -9.38
N GLU A 132 7.11 13.84 -10.20
CA GLU A 132 7.72 14.11 -11.50
C GLU A 132 6.64 14.29 -12.58
N LEU A 133 6.67 15.45 -13.24
CA LEU A 133 5.95 15.66 -14.48
C LEU A 133 6.51 14.70 -15.52
N GLY A 134 5.67 13.85 -16.12
CA GLY A 134 6.06 13.15 -17.34
C GLY A 134 6.60 14.17 -18.35
N ALA A 135 7.69 13.87 -19.05
CA ALA A 135 8.39 14.79 -19.96
C ALA A 135 7.56 15.25 -21.19
N HIS A 136 6.24 15.01 -21.20
CA HIS A 136 5.35 15.20 -22.34
C HIS A 136 4.33 16.34 -22.20
N THR A 137 4.28 17.08 -21.09
CA THR A 137 3.45 18.28 -21.02
C THR A 137 4.30 19.50 -20.75
N GLY A 138 4.48 20.35 -21.77
CA GLY A 138 5.10 21.67 -21.65
C GLY A 138 4.27 22.68 -20.85
N ALA A 139 3.74 22.26 -19.69
CA ALA A 139 3.01 23.11 -18.77
C ALA A 139 3.97 23.63 -17.68
N SER A 140 3.93 24.95 -17.50
CA SER A 140 4.83 25.75 -16.68
C SER A 140 4.77 25.42 -15.19
N GLN A 141 5.91 25.63 -14.53
CA GLN A 141 6.09 25.47 -13.09
C GLN A 141 5.21 26.46 -12.30
N GLY A 142 4.23 25.92 -11.58
CA GLY A 142 3.47 26.60 -10.53
C GLY A 142 3.69 25.90 -9.20
N ARG A 143 3.87 26.67 -8.12
CA ARG A 143 4.18 26.18 -6.77
C ARG A 143 3.14 25.15 -6.30
N GLY A 144 3.61 23.92 -6.06
CA GLY A 144 2.90 22.90 -5.27
C GLY A 144 2.07 21.91 -6.10
N GLY A 145 2.68 20.79 -6.51
CA GLY A 145 1.99 19.60 -7.03
C GLY A 145 1.79 19.60 -8.55
N ALA A 146 2.53 18.76 -9.27
CA ALA A 146 2.24 18.50 -10.68
C ALA A 146 2.79 17.18 -11.23
N GLY A 147 3.17 16.19 -10.41
CA GLY A 147 3.31 14.82 -10.92
C GLY A 147 1.92 14.23 -11.18
N GLY A 148 1.72 13.49 -12.27
CA GLY A 148 0.52 12.69 -12.46
C GLY A 148 0.54 11.45 -11.58
N MET A 149 -0.59 10.76 -11.39
CA MET A 149 -0.54 9.40 -10.83
C MET A 149 0.14 8.48 -11.84
N GLN A 150 1.18 7.77 -11.44
CA GLN A 150 1.83 6.74 -12.25
C GLN A 150 1.50 5.35 -11.71
N MET A 151 1.65 4.33 -12.55
CA MET A 151 1.56 2.94 -12.11
C MET A 151 2.92 2.49 -11.57
N TRP A 152 2.88 1.82 -10.42
CA TRP A 152 4.03 1.27 -9.71
C TRP A 152 3.87 -0.24 -9.52
N THR A 153 4.98 -0.94 -9.38
CA THR A 153 5.04 -2.36 -9.01
C THR A 153 5.90 -2.54 -7.76
N THR A 154 5.65 -3.60 -6.98
CA THR A 154 6.51 -3.98 -5.85
C THR A 154 6.58 -5.50 -5.65
N ASP A 155 7.77 -6.00 -5.33
CA ASP A 155 8.02 -7.35 -4.81
C ASP A 155 7.91 -7.42 -3.26
N GLY A 156 7.63 -6.29 -2.61
CA GLY A 156 7.57 -6.16 -1.16
C GLY A 156 8.84 -5.60 -0.51
N THR A 157 9.87 -5.31 -1.30
CA THR A 157 11.12 -4.67 -0.87
C THR A 157 11.20 -3.23 -1.37
N LYS A 158 12.03 -2.41 -0.70
CA LYS A 158 12.31 -1.04 -1.18
C LYS A 158 12.93 -1.03 -2.58
N ALA A 159 13.84 -1.96 -2.85
CA ALA A 159 14.58 -2.03 -4.10
C ALA A 159 13.70 -2.49 -5.26
N GLY A 160 12.80 -3.44 -5.01
CA GLY A 160 11.84 -3.92 -6.01
C GLY A 160 10.58 -3.07 -6.12
N THR A 161 10.49 -1.90 -5.46
CA THR A 161 9.38 -0.96 -5.61
C THR A 161 9.74 0.13 -6.62
N THR A 162 9.21 0.02 -7.83
CA THR A 162 9.60 0.85 -8.98
C THR A 162 8.38 1.24 -9.82
N ARG A 163 8.54 2.19 -10.76
CA ARG A 163 7.52 2.46 -11.78
C ARG A 163 7.30 1.22 -12.63
N ALA A 164 6.04 0.87 -12.88
CA ALA A 164 5.67 -0.26 -13.72
C ALA A 164 5.98 -0.03 -15.20
N PHE A 165 6.00 1.23 -15.63
CA PHE A 165 6.38 1.65 -16.98
C PHE A 165 7.48 2.69 -16.83
N ASP A 166 8.71 2.34 -17.20
CA ASP A 166 9.76 3.34 -17.41
C ASP A 166 9.53 4.01 -18.77
N GLN A 167 9.78 5.32 -18.87
CA GLN A 167 9.66 6.09 -20.12
C GLN A 167 10.62 5.59 -21.23
N THR A 168 11.51 4.64 -20.93
CA THR A 168 12.43 4.01 -21.90
C THR A 168 11.98 2.65 -22.43
N HIS A 169 11.06 1.95 -21.75
CA HIS A 169 10.56 0.64 -22.14
C HIS A 169 9.04 0.63 -22.05
N ASN A 170 8.38 0.57 -23.22
CA ASN A 170 6.91 0.49 -23.34
C ASN A 170 6.32 -0.85 -22.87
N ASP A 171 7.17 -1.77 -22.41
CA ASP A 171 6.77 -3.10 -21.98
C ASP A 171 6.85 -3.19 -20.45
N LEU A 172 5.84 -3.82 -19.85
CA LEU A 172 5.94 -4.30 -18.49
C LEU A 172 7.17 -5.21 -18.44
N ASP A 173 8.17 -4.86 -17.61
CA ASP A 173 9.34 -5.69 -17.29
C ASP A 173 8.92 -6.89 -16.40
N LEU A 174 7.89 -7.58 -16.85
CA LEU A 174 7.66 -8.96 -16.50
C LEU A 174 8.64 -9.74 -17.38
N ASP A 175 9.24 -10.80 -16.85
CA ASP A 175 10.09 -11.72 -17.62
C ASP A 175 9.23 -12.46 -18.67
N LEU A 176 8.87 -11.76 -19.75
CA LEU A 176 8.05 -12.25 -20.85
C LEU A 176 8.86 -13.18 -21.76
N ASP A 177 10.19 -13.20 -21.64
CA ASP A 177 11.05 -14.16 -22.34
C ASP A 177 10.76 -15.62 -21.90
N ALA A 178 10.18 -15.80 -20.71
CA ALA A 178 9.65 -17.09 -20.25
C ALA A 178 8.32 -17.49 -20.93
N LEU A 179 7.67 -16.60 -21.70
CA LEU A 179 6.40 -16.87 -22.39
C LEU A 179 6.57 -17.33 -23.84
N ASP A 180 7.69 -16.99 -24.48
CA ASP A 180 7.93 -17.34 -25.89
C ASP A 180 8.40 -18.80 -26.07
N ALA A 181 8.68 -19.52 -24.98
CA ALA A 181 9.13 -20.91 -25.03
C ALA A 181 8.01 -21.94 -25.24
N ASP A 182 6.74 -21.57 -25.04
CA ASP A 182 5.61 -22.51 -25.01
C ASP A 182 4.40 -22.05 -25.87
N TRP A 183 4.65 -21.45 -27.03
CA TRP A 183 3.59 -21.28 -28.04
C TRP A 183 3.57 -22.49 -29.02
N PRO A 184 2.44 -23.21 -29.19
CA PRO A 184 2.32 -24.34 -30.11
C PRO A 184 2.32 -23.97 -31.60
#